data_AF-A0A9P0P636-F1
#
_entry.id   AF-A0A9P0P636-F1
#
_cell.length_a   1.000
_cell.length_b   1.000
_cell.length_c   1.000
_cell.angle_alpha   90.00
_cell.angle_beta   90.00
_cell.angle_gamma   90.00
#
_symmetry.space_group_name_H-M   'P 1'
#
loop_
_entity.id
_entity.type
_entity.pdbx_description
1 polymer ?
#
loop_
_entity_poly.entity_id
_entity_poly.type
_entity_poly.pdbx_seq_one_letter_code
_entity_poly.pdbx_strand_id
1 'polypeptide(L)'
;MSASVEWTHGAIEKLIDLYRQKPELWDPKDNTYHIKTKKHDDWTNISLDMGIDVDAVKSKITSLLSSYRREKAKLKKIWKR
;
A
#
# COMPACT_ATOMS: atom_id res chain seq x y z
N MET A 1 17.25 -6.10 -14.68
CA MET A 1 17.60 -7.05 -13.61
C MET A 1 16.58 -6.85 -12.49
N SER A 2 15.65 -7.79 -12.27
CA SER A 2 14.72 -7.68 -11.13
C SER A 2 15.46 -8.05 -9.86
N ALA A 3 15.93 -7.05 -9.12
CA ALA A 3 16.36 -7.24 -7.75
C ALA A 3 15.15 -7.75 -6.96
N SER A 4 15.26 -8.96 -6.41
CA SER A 4 14.26 -9.47 -5.47
C SER A 4 14.39 -8.67 -4.19
N VAL A 5 13.52 -7.67 -4.03
CA VAL A 5 13.44 -6.85 -2.83
C VAL A 5 13.12 -7.75 -1.65
N GLU A 6 14.03 -7.81 -0.68
CA GLU A 6 13.80 -8.56 0.55
C GLU A 6 12.87 -7.78 1.46
N TRP A 7 11.63 -8.24 1.55
CA TRP A 7 10.61 -7.63 2.41
C TRP A 7 10.72 -8.16 3.84
N THR A 8 11.64 -7.58 4.61
CA THR A 8 11.75 -7.82 6.05
C THR A 8 10.53 -7.25 6.79
N HIS A 9 10.30 -7.71 8.03
CA HIS A 9 9.18 -7.23 8.84
C HIS A 9 9.20 -5.70 9.01
N GLY A 10 10.34 -5.12 9.38
CA GLY A 10 10.48 -3.67 9.53
C GLY A 10 10.29 -2.90 8.22
N ALA A 11 10.69 -3.47 7.07
CA ALA A 11 10.42 -2.85 5.77
C ALA A 11 8.91 -2.83 5.46
N ILE A 12 8.19 -3.90 5.82
CA ILE A 12 6.74 -3.98 5.66
C ILE A 12 6.02 -2.99 6.59
N GLU A 13 6.44 -2.89 7.86
CA GLU A 13 5.88 -1.92 8.80
C GLU A 13 6.07 -0.48 8.32
N LYS A 14 7.30 -0.12 7.93
CA LYS A 14 7.60 1.20 7.36
C LYS A 14 6.74 1.49 6.12
N LEU A 15 6.58 0.51 5.23
CA LEU A 15 5.74 0.64 4.04
C LEU A 15 4.27 0.92 4.40
N ILE A 16 3.73 0.21 5.38
CA ILE A 16 2.35 0.41 5.85
C ILE A 16 2.18 1.81 6.44
N ASP A 17 3.15 2.27 7.26
CA ASP A 17 3.09 3.58 7.88
C ASP A 17 3.18 4.72 6.86
N LEU A 18 4.08 4.60 5.88
CA LEU A 18 4.18 5.55 4.78
C LEU A 18 2.90 5.59 3.94
N TYR A 19 2.34 4.43 3.59
CA TYR A 19 1.10 4.36 2.84
C TYR A 19 -0.10 4.95 3.61
N ARG A 20 -0.15 4.72 4.92
CA ARG A 20 -1.23 5.22 5.79
C ARG A 20 -1.23 6.76 5.87
N GLN A 21 -0.07 7.39 5.86
CA GLN A 21 0.08 8.85 5.93
C GLN A 21 -0.38 9.57 4.66
N LYS A 22 -0.69 8.83 3.59
CA LYS A 22 -1.04 9.35 2.27
C LYS A 22 -2.51 9.10 1.92
N PRO A 23 -3.46 9.86 2.51
CA PRO A 23 -4.89 9.66 2.30
C PRO A 23 -5.28 9.75 0.82
N GLU A 24 -4.57 10.54 0.01
CA GLU A 24 -4.80 10.62 -1.44
C GLU A 24 -4.64 9.29 -2.19
N LEU A 25 -3.93 8.30 -1.62
CA LEU A 25 -3.77 6.98 -2.20
C LEU A 25 -4.95 6.05 -1.92
N TRP A 26 -5.63 6.20 -0.78
CA TRP A 26 -6.59 5.20 -0.28
C TRP A 26 -7.93 5.74 0.18
N ASP A 27 -8.06 7.03 0.47
CA ASP A 27 -9.29 7.67 0.92
C ASP A 27 -10.04 8.32 -0.25
N PRO A 28 -11.19 7.76 -0.69
CA PRO A 28 -12.01 8.35 -1.74
C PRO A 28 -12.66 9.68 -1.35
N LYS A 29 -12.69 10.02 -0.06
CA LYS A 29 -13.22 11.30 0.43
C LYS A 29 -12.21 12.43 0.33
N ASP A 30 -10.94 12.12 0.12
CA ASP A 30 -9.92 13.13 -0.10
C ASP A 30 -10.12 13.77 -1.47
N ASN A 31 -10.20 15.11 -1.51
CA ASN A 31 -10.44 15.85 -2.75
C ASN A 31 -9.33 15.61 -3.80
N THR A 32 -8.16 15.19 -3.35
CA THR A 32 -6.99 14.90 -4.20
C THR A 32 -6.87 13.44 -4.62
N TYR A 33 -7.74 12.55 -4.13
CA TYR A 33 -7.79 11.14 -4.54
C TYR A 33 -8.04 10.96 -6.05
N HIS A 34 -8.73 11.89 -6.70
CA HIS A 34 -9.00 11.82 -8.14
C HIS A 34 -7.85 12.36 -9.00
N ILE A 35 -6.83 12.99 -8.38
CA ILE A 35 -5.71 13.60 -9.09
C ILE A 35 -4.63 12.54 -9.37
N LYS A 36 -4.57 12.10 -10.63
CA LYS A 36 -3.64 11.03 -11.08
C LYS A 36 -2.17 11.40 -10.91
N THR A 37 -1.81 12.66 -11.14
CA THR A 37 -0.43 13.15 -11.00
C THR A 37 0.01 13.07 -9.55
N LYS A 38 -0.80 13.59 -8.62
CA LYS A 38 -0.51 13.53 -7.19
C LYS A 38 -0.34 12.09 -6.70
N LYS A 39 -1.20 11.17 -7.12
CA LYS A 39 -1.02 9.73 -6.81
C LYS A 39 0.32 9.19 -7.28
N HIS A 40 0.74 9.54 -8.50
CA HIS A 40 2.03 9.11 -9.03
C HIS A 40 3.19 9.69 -8.19
N ASP A 41 3.14 10.98 -7.89
CA ASP A 41 4.15 11.66 -7.08
C ASP A 41 4.23 11.04 -5.68
N ASP A 42 3.09 10.69 -5.10
CA ASP A 42 3.05 10.09 -3.78
C ASP A 42 3.59 8.67 -3.72
N TRP A 43 3.33 7.85 -4.73
CA TRP A 43 4.00 6.56 -4.89
C TRP A 43 5.50 6.71 -5.10
N THR A 44 5.92 7.70 -5.88
CA THR A 44 7.33 7.99 -6.14
C THR A 44 8.04 8.41 -4.86
N ASN A 45 7.41 9.25 -4.05
CA ASN A 45 7.94 9.65 -2.74
C ASN A 45 8.10 8.45 -1.79
N ILE A 46 7.14 7.52 -1.74
CA ILE A 46 7.28 6.29 -0.92
C ILE A 46 8.46 5.44 -1.43
N SER A 47 8.57 5.30 -2.75
CA SER A 47 9.67 4.58 -3.39
C SER A 47 11.03 5.17 -3.04
N LEU A 48 11.17 6.49 -3.10
CA LEU A 48 12.39 7.20 -2.71
C LEU A 48 12.72 7.01 -1.22
N ASP A 49 11.72 7.13 -0.33
CA ASP A 49 11.89 6.94 1.12
C ASP A 49 12.31 5.51 1.50
N MET A 50 11.95 4.52 0.67
CA MET A 50 12.31 3.13 0.86
C MET A 50 13.57 2.73 0.09
N GLY A 51 14.00 3.52 -0.90
CA GLY A 51 15.04 3.13 -1.86
C GLY A 51 14.66 1.91 -2.71
N ILE A 52 13.36 1.69 -2.93
CA ILE A 52 12.81 0.53 -3.65
C ILE A 52 12.07 1.03 -4.88
N ASP A 53 12.11 0.28 -5.98
CA ASP A 53 11.35 0.59 -7.18
C ASP A 53 9.84 0.79 -6.93
N VAL A 54 9.25 1.80 -7.56
CA VAL A 54 7.84 2.18 -7.41
C VAL A 54 6.90 1.00 -7.68
N ASP A 55 7.18 0.19 -8.71
CA ASP A 55 6.31 -0.92 -9.08
C ASP A 55 6.42 -2.07 -8.08
N ALA A 56 7.61 -2.28 -7.49
CA ALA A 56 7.79 -3.23 -6.40
C ALA A 56 7.01 -2.82 -5.15
N VAL A 57 7.06 -1.53 -4.78
CA VAL A 57 6.29 -0.97 -3.64
C VAL A 57 4.78 -1.15 -3.86
N LYS A 58 4.28 -0.75 -5.04
CA LYS A 58 2.85 -0.89 -5.41
C LYS A 58 2.41 -2.36 -5.38
N SER A 59 3.22 -3.25 -5.94
CA SER A 59 2.93 -4.69 -5.95
C SER A 59 2.84 -5.25 -4.54
N LYS A 60 3.73 -4.84 -3.64
CA LYS A 60 3.72 -5.29 -2.25
C LYS A 60 2.48 -4.80 -1.49
N ILE A 61 2.15 -3.51 -1.59
CA ILE A 61 0.92 -2.96 -0.99
C ILE A 61 -0.32 -3.70 -1.50
N THR A 62 -0.40 -3.95 -2.81
CA THR A 62 -1.53 -4.65 -3.42
C THR A 62 -1.68 -6.07 -2.84
N SER A 63 -0.58 -6.78 -2.65
CA SER A 63 -0.57 -8.11 -2.02
C SER A 63 -1.02 -8.07 -0.55
N LEU A 64 -0.55 -7.08 0.22
CA LEU A 64 -0.95 -6.86 1.62
C LEU A 64 -2.45 -6.56 1.73
N LEU A 65 -2.95 -5.61 0.93
CA LEU A 65 -4.37 -5.24 0.91
C LEU A 65 -5.26 -6.41 0.48
N SER A 66 -4.83 -7.21 -0.50
CA SER A 66 -5.56 -8.40 -0.93
C SER A 66 -5.69 -9.40 0.20
N SER A 67 -4.61 -9.63 0.94
CA SER A 67 -4.60 -10.52 2.11
C SER A 67 -5.48 -10.00 3.24
N TYR A 68 -5.39 -8.72 3.55
CA TYR A 68 -6.25 -8.06 4.54
C TYR A 68 -7.74 -8.15 4.18
N ARG A 69 -8.11 -7.88 2.92
CA ARG A 69 -9.51 -7.95 2.44
C ARG A 69 -10.08 -9.36 2.60
N ARG A 70 -9.30 -10.40 2.26
CA ARG A 70 -9.70 -11.81 2.43
C ARG A 70 -9.95 -12.15 3.90
N GLU A 71 -9.02 -11.77 4.77
CA GLU A 71 -9.13 -12.09 6.21
C GLU A 71 -10.30 -11.34 6.86
N LYS A 72 -10.48 -10.06 6.52
CA LYS A 72 -11.64 -9.27 6.95
C LYS A 72 -12.97 -9.88 6.50
N ALA A 73 -13.02 -10.46 5.30
CA ALA A 73 -14.23 -11.13 4.80
C ALA A 73 -14.56 -12.41 5.59
N LYS A 74 -13.55 -13.19 6.00
CA LYS A 74 -13.75 -14.36 6.86
C LYS A 74 -14.32 -13.96 8.22
N LEU A 75 -13.76 -12.92 8.85
CA LEU A 75 -14.29 -12.40 10.11
C LEU A 75 -15.77 -12.04 9.96
N LYS A 76 -16.15 -11.24 8.96
CA LYS A 76 -17.56 -10.89 8.72
C LYS A 76 -18.47 -12.11 8.52
N LYS A 77 -17.96 -13.21 7.96
CA LYS A 77 -18.71 -14.46 7.79
C LYS A 77 -18.91 -15.18 9.13
N ILE A 78 -17.93 -15.13 10.04
CA ILE A 78 -18.02 -15.71 11.38
C ILE A 78 -19.10 -14.98 12.21
N TRP A 79 -19.13 -13.64 12.20
CA TRP A 79 -20.09 -12.85 12.96
C TRP A 79 -21.53 -12.86 12.40
N LYS A 80 -21.75 -13.41 11.21
CA LYS A 80 -23.07 -13.56 10.59
C LYS A 80 -23.67 -14.97 10.77
N ARG A 81 -22.96 -15.87 11.47
CA ARG A 81 -23.46 -17.21 11.82
C ARG A 81 -24.16 -17.21 13.15
#